data_AF-A0A4Y8RTN1-F1
#
_entry.id   AF-A0A4Y8RTN1-F1
#
_cell.length_a   1.000
_cell.length_b   1.000
_cell.length_c   1.000
_cell.angle_alpha   90.00
_cell.angle_beta   90.00
_cell.angle_gamma   90.00
#
_symmetry.space_group_name_H-M   'P 1'
#
loop_
_entity.id
_entity.type
_entity.pdbx_description
1 polymer ?
#
loop_
_entity_poly.entity_id
_entity_poly.type
_entity_poly.pdbx_seq_one_letter_code
_entity_poly.pdbx_strand_id
1 'polypeptide(L)' 'MTIDPGLLGGLVGLAIGVLDFFLIGYVMEQMRKERPSERLGAMAALNVARISQLILFPVMGWFVGQTIAS' A
#
# COMPACT_ATOMS: atom_id res chain seq x y z
N MET A 1 -10.58 -27.48 5.59
CA MET A 1 -10.93 -26.09 5.22
C MET A 1 -10.02 -25.69 4.07
N THR A 2 -10.56 -25.60 2.86
CA THR A 2 -9.85 -25.00 1.72
C THR A 2 -9.92 -23.49 1.90
N ILE A 3 -8.75 -22.83 1.99
CA ILE A 3 -8.70 -21.38 2.15
C ILE A 3 -9.16 -20.74 0.84
N ASP A 4 -10.06 -19.76 0.92
CA ASP A 4 -10.57 -19.02 -0.25
C ASP A 4 -9.39 -18.29 -0.96
N PRO A 5 -9.19 -18.51 -2.27
CA PRO A 5 -8.09 -17.89 -3.00
C PRO A 5 -8.14 -16.36 -3.02
N GLY A 6 -9.33 -15.77 -3.03
CA GLY A 6 -9.51 -14.32 -2.90
C GLY A 6 -9.08 -13.81 -1.53
N LEU A 7 -9.38 -14.54 -0.46
CA LEU A 7 -8.94 -14.21 0.89
C LEU A 7 -7.41 -14.25 1.00
N LEU A 8 -6.76 -15.28 0.42
CA LEU A 8 -5.30 -15.34 0.34
C LEU A 8 -4.72 -14.17 -0.44
N GLY A 9 -5.26 -13.90 -1.63
CA GLY A 9 -4.82 -12.77 -2.45
C GLY A 9 -5.01 -11.42 -1.75
N GLY A 10 -6.13 -11.21 -1.07
CA GLY A 10 -6.42 -10.00 -0.30
C GLY A 10 -5.49 -9.82 0.90
N LEU A 11 -5.16 -10.90 1.61
CA LEU A 11 -4.19 -10.86 2.71
C LEU A 11 -2.77 -10.54 2.20
N VAL A 12 -2.36 -11.11 1.08
CA VAL A 12 -1.07 -10.79 0.44
C VAL A 12 -1.06 -9.32 -0.02
N GLY A 13 -2.14 -8.86 -0.65
CA GLY A 13 -2.29 -7.46 -1.05
C GLY A 13 -2.23 -6.50 0.14
N LEU A 14 -2.87 -6.83 1.26
CA LEU A 14 -2.77 -6.06 2.50
C LEU A 14 -1.34 -6.04 3.04
N ALA A 15 -0.66 -7.18 3.07
CA ALA A 15 0.72 -7.27 3.55
C ALA A 15 1.66 -6.36 2.73
N ILE A 16 1.51 -6.36 1.40
CA ILE A 16 2.25 -5.47 0.50
C ILE A 16 1.91 -4.00 0.79
N GLY A 17 0.63 -3.66 0.93
CA GLY A 17 0.20 -2.29 1.22
C GLY A 17 0.74 -1.75 2.53
N VAL A 18 0.81 -2.59 3.56
CA VAL A 18 1.40 -2.25 4.85
C VAL A 18 2.92 -2.03 4.72
N LEU A 19 3.63 -2.91 4.01
CA LEU A 19 5.06 -2.75 3.75
C LEU A 19 5.37 -1.44 3.02
N ASP A 20 4.66 -1.14 1.94
CA ASP A 20 4.83 0.11 1.19
C ASP A 20 4.43 1.32 2.00
N PHE A 21 3.40 1.21 2.86
CA PHE A 21 3.05 2.28 3.77
C PHE A 21 4.24 2.66 4.64
N PHE A 22 4.92 1.70 5.26
CA PHE A 22 6.09 1.98 6.10
C PHE A 22 7.28 2.47 5.28
N LEU A 23 7.55 1.85 4.13
CA LEU A 23 8.69 2.21 3.27
C LEU A 23 8.60 3.67 2.79
N ILE A 24 7.44 4.06 2.23
CA ILE A 24 7.24 5.43 1.76
C ILE A 24 7.24 6.40 2.94
N GLY A 25 6.70 6.01 4.10
CA GLY A 25 6.76 6.83 5.31
C GLY A 25 8.19 7.11 5.76
N TYR A 26 9.06 6.11 5.70
CA TYR A 26 10.47 6.25 5.98
C TYR A 26 11.16 7.20 5.00
N VAL A 27 10.90 7.04 3.69
CA VAL A 27 11.45 7.93 2.65
C VAL A 27 10.99 9.38 2.86
N MET A 28 9.71 9.60 3.15
CA MET A 28 9.17 10.93 3.45
C MET A 28 9.86 11.58 4.65
N GLU A 29 10.12 10.81 5.71
CA GLU A 29 10.82 11.31 6.90
C GLU A 29 12.27 11.70 6.58
N GLN A 30 12.96 10.92 5.74
CA GLN A 30 14.31 11.25 5.29
C GLN A 30 14.31 12.52 4.42
N MET A 31 13.38 12.63 3.46
CA MET A 31 13.24 13.84 2.63
C MET A 31 12.97 15.09 3.47
N ARG A 32 12.15 14.96 4.53
CA ARG A 32 11.86 16.06 5.46
C ARG A 32 13.12 16.58 6.16
N LYS A 33 14.04 15.68 6.52
CA LYS A 33 15.30 16.03 7.19
C LYS A 33 16.27 16.73 6.24
N GLU A 34 16.34 16.30 4.99
CA GLU A 34 17.28 16.85 4.01
C GLU A 34 16.78 18.15 3.35
N ARG A 35 15.46 18.32 3.18
CA ARG A 35 14.88 19.46 2.45
C ARG A 35 13.63 20.04 3.13
N PRO A 36 13.80 20.73 4.27
CA PRO A 36 12.68 21.22 5.08
C PRO A 36 11.80 22.27 4.39
N SER A 37 12.27 22.92 3.32
CA SER A 37 11.54 23.97 2.58
C SER A 37 10.76 23.45 1.35
N GLU A 38 10.89 22.18 0.95
CA GLU A 38 10.20 21.65 -0.23
C GLU A 38 8.81 21.07 0.07
N ARG A 39 7.80 21.70 -0.57
CA ARG A 39 6.49 21.18 -1.02
C ARG A 39 5.65 20.36 -0.02
N LEU A 40 5.00 21.09 0.89
CA LEU A 40 3.83 20.63 1.67
C LEU A 40 2.80 19.84 0.83
N GLY A 41 2.54 20.26 -0.41
CA GLY A 41 1.59 19.60 -1.31
C GLY A 41 2.04 18.21 -1.79
N ALA A 42 3.34 18.02 -2.04
CA ALA A 42 3.87 16.72 -2.45
C ALA A 42 3.81 15.70 -1.30
N MET A 43 4.07 16.13 -0.07
CA MET A 43 3.88 15.29 1.12
C MET A 43 2.42 14.92 1.34
N ALA A 44 1.48 15.85 1.13
CA ALA A 44 0.06 15.57 1.26
C ALA A 44 -0.40 14.52 0.23
N ALA A 45 -0.02 14.67 -1.04
CA ALA A 45 -0.32 13.71 -2.09
C ALA A 45 0.26 12.32 -1.80
N LEU A 46 1.51 12.24 -1.32
CA LEU A 46 2.13 10.98 -0.93
C LEU A 46 1.40 10.31 0.24
N ASN A 47 0.97 11.07 1.25
CA ASN A 47 0.22 10.52 2.37
C ASN A 47 -1.15 9.99 1.93
N VAL A 48 -1.84 10.69 1.02
CA VAL A 48 -3.09 10.19 0.46
C VAL A 48 -2.85 8.89 -0.30
N ALA A 49 -1.86 8.85 -1.20
CA ALA A 49 -1.51 7.65 -1.95
C ALA A 49 -1.18 6.46 -1.02
N ARG A 50 -0.41 6.71 0.05
CA ARG A 50 -0.06 5.72 1.07
C ARG A 50 -1.26 5.16 1.81
N ILE A 51 -2.25 5.98 2.11
CA ILE A 51 -3.47 5.51 2.79
C ILE A 51 -4.36 4.76 1.79
N SER A 52 -4.50 5.28 0.56
CA SER A 52 -5.32 4.66 -0.48
C SER A 52 -4.83 3.25 -0.86
N GLN A 53 -3.52 3.02 -0.92
CA GLN A 53 -2.96 1.70 -1.23
C GLN A 53 -3.29 0.63 -0.19
N LEU A 54 -3.53 1.00 1.08
CA LEU A 54 -3.93 0.05 2.13
C LEU A 54 -5.30 -0.58 1.87
N ILE A 55 -6.13 0.06 1.04
CA ILE A 55 -7.43 -0.48 0.61
C ILE A 55 -7.31 -1.05 -0.81
N LEU A 56 -6.65 -0.32 -1.72
CA LEU A 56 -6.53 -0.73 -3.11
C LEU A 56 -5.78 -2.06 -3.27
N PHE A 57 -4.68 -2.28 -2.56
CA PHE A 57 -3.92 -3.52 -2.71
C PHE A 57 -4.64 -4.76 -2.20
N PRO A 58 -5.33 -4.77 -1.04
CA PRO A 58 -6.18 -5.90 -0.66
C PRO A 58 -7.31 -6.15 -1.66
N VAL A 59 -7.97 -5.09 -2.17
CA VAL A 59 -9.05 -5.23 -3.16
C VAL A 59 -8.51 -5.85 -4.45
N MET A 60 -7.40 -5.33 -4.97
CA MET A 60 -6.75 -5.89 -6.15
C MET A 60 -6.25 -7.32 -5.90
N GLY A 61 -5.67 -7.58 -4.73
CA GLY A 61 -5.22 -8.89 -4.31
C GLY A 61 -6.37 -9.91 -4.26
N TRP A 62 -7.54 -9.51 -3.78
CA TRP A 62 -8.74 -10.34 -3.80
C TRP A 62 -9.12 -10.76 -5.21
N PHE A 63 -9.22 -9.81 -6.14
CA PHE A 63 -9.56 -10.11 -7.54
C PHE A 63 -8.50 -10.98 -8.21
N VAL A 64 -7.22 -10.66 -8.05
CA VAL A 64 -6.10 -11.43 -8.61
C VAL A 64 -6.10 -12.86 -8.06
N GLY A 65 -6.33 -13.04 -6.76
CA GLY A 65 -6.42 -14.36 -6.12
C GLY A 65 -7.52 -15.22 -6.72
N GLN A 66 -8.69 -14.63 -6.99
CA GLN A 66 -9.80 -15.32 -7.66
C GLN A 66 -9.46 -15.66 -9.12
N THR A 67 -8.85 -14.73 -9.87
CA THR A 67 -8.48 -14.94 -11.29
C THR A 67 -7.39 -16.00 -11.49
N ILE A 68 -6.45 -16.13 -10.56
CA ILE A 68 -5.41 -17.17 -10.66
C ILE A 68 -5.98 -18.55 -10.33
N ALA A 69 -7.00 -18.61 -9.47
CA ALA A 69 -7.62 -19.86 -9.05
C ALA A 69 -8.77 -20.35 -9.96
N SER A 70 -9.20 -19.52 -10.92
CA SER A 70 -10.27 -19.83 -11.88
C SER A 70 -9.80 -20.64 -13.08
#